data_AF-A0A813D906-F1
#
_entry.id   AF-A0A813D906-F1
#
_cell.length_a   1.000
_cell.length_b   1.000
_cell.length_c   1.000
_cell.angle_alpha   90.00
_cell.angle_beta   90.00
_cell.angle_gamma   90.00
#
_symmetry.space_group_name_H-M   'P 1'
#
loop_
_entity.id
_entity.type
_entity.pdbx_description
1 polymer ?
#
loop_
_entity_poly.entity_id
_entity_poly.type
_entity_poly.pdbx_seq_one_letter_code
_entity_poly.pdbx_strand_id
1 'polypeptide(L)'
;MHEGFHVAVKSMTVGEVASFIFSPSRFRATGSLVKLLPSTKEAQAKPSVWEITLLKYVTWEDLDCKGQRLRKIHSEGYGPFPEHLAEICVHWKVVGPDNSLLHSSRYTLSMGADNGMSQVEDEDKPAPSYVLGEGAWEPISTLCRSLRQGGVGELWMRCLPAMPVQESLGNGMDASAQLSMMLNKAKKGASQDSLEHCVVRVELEKVVPPLAGPSDARWEGPSSVVQERFRAAQLLEKGDENAALARLRRVAAWCPQLSASEAASVSRDHGEARSGIGWILACRAAPILDSGSVTSDLIALAKKDLAEAEAHCKWLEVNHPDLAGTRLLRSKILLALDDDFAGAHEQLLEAQRSAPDNKTVQEELRKVKIELRKLQELQSRAKVEEIRDGLKRARAEGSEAVREKAVLDLLRQMEGTRCSWETIMETRIGVELKCCQESCGEEAKRLCLEILGRLKDESKEQRPMWEA
;
A
#
# COMPACT_ATOMS: atom_id res chain seq x y z
N MET A 1 -36.27 -20.01 -22.00
CA MET A 1 -36.36 -21.15 -21.05
C MET A 1 -34.99 -21.60 -20.56
N HIS A 2 -34.06 -22.05 -21.42
CA HIS A 2 -32.68 -22.39 -21.00
C HIS A 2 -31.93 -21.23 -20.36
N GLU A 3 -32.05 -20.03 -20.93
CA GLU A 3 -31.50 -18.81 -20.31
C GLU A 3 -32.15 -18.54 -18.96
N GLY A 4 -33.45 -18.77 -18.81
CA GLY A 4 -34.15 -18.63 -17.52
C GLY A 4 -33.66 -19.62 -16.47
N PHE A 5 -33.48 -20.90 -16.83
CA PHE A 5 -32.91 -21.91 -15.94
C PHE A 5 -31.46 -21.59 -15.58
N HIS A 6 -30.64 -21.19 -16.56
CA HIS A 6 -29.24 -20.86 -16.35
C HIS A 6 -29.05 -19.57 -15.52
N VAL A 7 -29.90 -18.56 -15.76
CA VAL A 7 -29.97 -17.34 -14.93
C VAL A 7 -30.40 -17.72 -13.52
N ALA A 8 -31.42 -18.57 -13.35
CA ALA A 8 -31.89 -19.01 -12.05
C ALA A 8 -30.82 -19.77 -11.27
N VAL A 9 -30.13 -20.74 -11.89
CA VAL A 9 -29.00 -21.47 -11.27
C VAL A 9 -27.89 -20.51 -10.89
N LYS A 10 -27.54 -19.55 -11.76
CA LYS A 10 -26.50 -18.55 -11.47
C LYS A 10 -26.90 -17.55 -10.38
N SER A 11 -28.20 -17.30 -10.20
CA SER A 11 -28.72 -16.41 -9.17
C SER A 11 -28.95 -17.11 -7.82
N MET A 12 -28.85 -18.44 -7.74
CA MET A 12 -29.06 -19.17 -6.49
C MET A 12 -28.01 -18.81 -5.45
N THR A 13 -28.48 -18.46 -4.25
CA THR A 13 -27.63 -18.25 -3.07
C THR A 13 -27.43 -19.56 -2.30
N VAL A 14 -26.36 -19.66 -1.51
CA VAL A 14 -26.09 -20.89 -0.72
C VAL A 14 -27.25 -21.18 0.23
N GLY A 15 -27.74 -22.42 0.21
CA GLY A 15 -28.90 -22.87 0.99
C GLY A 15 -30.25 -22.77 0.28
N GLU A 16 -30.33 -22.13 -0.89
CA GLU A 16 -31.57 -22.09 -1.67
C GLU A 16 -31.87 -23.43 -2.36
N VAL A 17 -33.16 -23.75 -2.39
CA VAL A 17 -33.72 -24.87 -3.14
C VAL A 17 -34.60 -24.30 -4.23
N ALA A 18 -34.25 -24.60 -5.49
CA ALA A 18 -35.06 -24.20 -6.63
C ALA A 18 -35.62 -25.44 -7.31
N SER A 19 -36.94 -25.55 -7.31
CA SER A 19 -37.67 -26.64 -7.98
C SER A 19 -38.29 -26.13 -9.28
N PHE A 20 -37.96 -26.81 -10.37
CA PHE A 20 -38.50 -26.51 -11.70
C PHE A 20 -39.22 -27.72 -12.24
N ILE A 21 -40.44 -27.51 -12.73
CA ILE A 21 -41.25 -28.54 -13.39
C ILE A 21 -41.23 -28.28 -14.89
N PHE A 22 -40.75 -29.25 -15.67
CA PHE A 22 -40.64 -29.17 -17.12
C PHE A 22 -41.54 -30.19 -17.81
N SER A 23 -42.05 -29.82 -18.98
CA SER A 23 -42.70 -30.73 -19.93
C SER A 23 -41.91 -30.74 -21.26
N PRO A 24 -41.48 -31.91 -21.76
CA PRO A 24 -40.40 -32.06 -22.74
C PRO A 24 -40.85 -31.88 -24.18
N SER A 25 -41.87 -31.06 -24.44
CA SER A 25 -42.49 -31.02 -25.77
C SER A 25 -41.54 -30.54 -26.87
N ARG A 26 -40.50 -29.74 -26.58
CA ARG A 26 -39.46 -29.31 -27.55
C ARG A 26 -38.11 -28.94 -26.90
N PHE A 27 -37.42 -29.86 -26.23
CA PHE A 27 -36.02 -29.62 -25.81
C PHE A 27 -35.06 -29.72 -27.02
N ARG A 28 -34.55 -28.58 -27.50
CA ARG A 28 -33.42 -28.48 -28.44
C ARG A 28 -32.37 -27.58 -27.81
N ALA A 29 -31.40 -28.16 -27.09
CA ALA A 29 -30.36 -27.36 -26.45
C ALA A 29 -28.98 -28.02 -26.54
N THR A 30 -27.95 -27.17 -26.58
CA THR A 30 -26.56 -27.52 -26.89
C THR A 30 -25.56 -27.19 -25.76
N GLY A 31 -26.04 -26.97 -24.52
CA GLY A 31 -25.19 -26.61 -23.37
C GLY A 31 -24.63 -27.80 -22.58
N SER A 32 -23.58 -27.57 -21.77
CA SER A 32 -22.95 -28.58 -20.89
C SER A 32 -23.91 -29.21 -19.88
N LEU A 33 -24.83 -28.43 -19.31
CA LEU A 33 -25.86 -28.88 -18.38
C LEU A 33 -26.91 -29.80 -19.04
N VAL A 34 -27.09 -29.72 -20.36
CA VAL A 34 -28.05 -30.56 -21.10
C VAL A 34 -27.61 -32.03 -21.09
N LYS A 35 -26.30 -32.30 -20.96
CA LYS A 35 -25.77 -33.67 -20.83
C LYS A 35 -26.19 -34.38 -19.54
N LEU A 36 -26.61 -33.63 -18.53
CA LEU A 36 -27.09 -34.15 -17.25
C LEU A 36 -28.60 -34.44 -17.27
N LEU A 37 -29.31 -34.06 -18.33
CA LEU A 37 -30.73 -34.29 -18.48
C LEU A 37 -30.99 -35.66 -19.15
N PRO A 38 -32.09 -36.37 -18.80
CA PRO A 38 -32.45 -37.64 -19.42
C PRO A 38 -32.56 -37.52 -20.94
N SER A 39 -32.06 -38.52 -21.66
CA SER A 39 -32.02 -38.47 -23.12
C SER A 39 -33.43 -38.50 -23.72
N THR A 40 -33.67 -37.67 -24.73
CA THR A 40 -34.97 -37.55 -25.41
C THR A 40 -35.47 -38.84 -26.07
N LYS A 41 -34.62 -39.87 -26.19
CA LYS A 41 -34.99 -41.19 -26.73
C LYS A 41 -35.92 -41.98 -25.80
N GLU A 42 -35.88 -41.74 -24.49
CA GLU A 42 -36.81 -42.38 -23.53
C GLU A 42 -38.12 -41.60 -23.37
N ALA A 43 -38.11 -40.29 -23.66
CA ALA A 43 -39.25 -39.38 -23.47
C ALA A 43 -40.27 -39.38 -24.63
N GLN A 44 -40.00 -40.04 -25.76
CA GLN A 44 -40.90 -40.07 -26.91
C GLN A 44 -42.10 -41.01 -26.76
N ALA A 45 -42.08 -41.93 -25.78
CA ALA A 45 -43.17 -42.90 -25.59
C ALA A 45 -44.29 -42.42 -24.64
N LYS A 46 -44.03 -41.44 -23.75
CA LYS A 46 -45.02 -40.85 -22.83
C LYS A 46 -44.65 -39.39 -22.49
N PRO A 47 -45.63 -38.47 -22.35
CA PRO A 47 -45.37 -37.13 -21.84
C PRO A 47 -44.79 -37.24 -20.43
N SER A 48 -43.50 -36.97 -20.30
CA SER A 48 -42.74 -37.16 -19.07
C SER A 48 -42.59 -35.81 -18.42
N VAL A 49 -43.24 -35.56 -17.28
CA VAL A 49 -43.00 -34.34 -16.51
C VAL A 49 -41.69 -34.53 -15.74
N TRP A 50 -40.77 -33.58 -15.87
CA TRP A 50 -39.51 -33.60 -15.13
C TRP A 50 -39.57 -32.62 -13.99
N GLU A 51 -39.23 -33.05 -12.79
CA GLU A 51 -38.99 -32.18 -11.65
C GLU A 51 -37.48 -32.12 -11.42
N ILE A 52 -36.89 -30.94 -11.55
CA ILE A 52 -35.47 -30.72 -11.25
C ILE A 52 -35.41 -29.85 -10.01
N THR A 53 -34.87 -30.43 -8.95
CA THR A 53 -34.58 -29.73 -7.70
C THR A 53 -33.08 -29.45 -7.64
N LEU A 54 -32.71 -28.19 -7.62
CA LEU A 54 -31.34 -27.75 -7.44
C LEU A 54 -31.10 -27.43 -5.97
N LEU A 55 -29.99 -27.95 -5.43
CA LEU A 55 -29.55 -27.76 -4.05
C LEU A 55 -28.14 -27.18 -4.08
N LYS A 56 -27.95 -25.94 -3.62
CA LYS A 56 -26.61 -25.36 -3.47
C LYS A 56 -26.08 -25.70 -2.07
N TYR A 57 -25.28 -26.76 -1.99
CA TYR A 57 -24.68 -27.23 -0.74
C TYR A 57 -23.72 -26.19 -0.16
N VAL A 58 -23.68 -26.15 1.17
CA VAL A 58 -22.65 -25.42 1.92
C VAL A 58 -21.34 -26.19 1.80
N THR A 59 -20.40 -25.68 1.02
CA THR A 59 -19.06 -26.27 0.85
C THR A 59 -17.99 -25.41 1.50
N TRP A 60 -16.91 -26.05 1.97
CA TRP A 60 -15.69 -25.34 2.32
C TRP A 60 -14.94 -24.93 1.05
N GLU A 61 -14.54 -23.68 1.00
CA GLU A 61 -13.74 -23.10 -0.07
C GLU A 61 -12.34 -22.77 0.47
N ASP A 62 -11.30 -23.29 -0.18
CA ASP A 62 -9.91 -23.01 0.19
C ASP A 62 -9.47 -21.69 -0.45
N LEU A 63 -9.25 -20.67 0.38
CA LEU A 63 -8.91 -19.32 -0.09
C LEU A 63 -7.47 -19.22 -0.60
N ASP A 64 -6.58 -20.10 -0.14
CA ASP A 64 -5.14 -20.04 -0.41
C ASP A 64 -4.64 -21.16 -1.32
N CYS A 65 -5.51 -22.12 -1.65
CA CYS A 65 -5.15 -23.40 -2.29
C CYS A 65 -4.06 -24.18 -1.51
N LYS A 66 -3.97 -23.94 -0.20
CA LYS A 66 -2.98 -24.53 0.72
C LYS A 66 -3.64 -25.22 1.92
N GLY A 67 -4.96 -25.17 2.02
CA GLY A 67 -5.74 -25.69 3.15
C GLY A 67 -5.48 -24.97 4.46
N GLN A 68 -4.99 -23.72 4.45
CA GLN A 68 -4.69 -22.95 5.66
C GLN A 68 -5.87 -22.09 6.12
N ARG A 69 -6.65 -21.57 5.18
CA ARG A 69 -7.85 -20.77 5.40
C ARG A 69 -8.99 -21.35 4.58
N LEU A 70 -9.97 -21.93 5.27
CA LEU A 70 -11.15 -22.50 4.64
C LEU A 70 -12.35 -21.64 5.00
N ARG A 71 -13.11 -21.22 3.99
CA ARG A 71 -14.33 -20.42 4.14
C ARG A 71 -15.56 -21.30 3.96
N LYS A 72 -16.56 -21.10 4.80
CA LYS A 72 -17.87 -21.73 4.69
C LYS A 72 -18.96 -20.68 4.86
N ILE A 73 -19.80 -20.50 3.85
CA ILE A 73 -20.94 -19.57 3.91
C ILE A 73 -22.18 -20.38 4.26
N HIS A 74 -22.78 -20.11 5.42
CA HIS A 74 -24.01 -20.78 5.85
C HIS A 74 -25.24 -20.12 5.25
N SER A 75 -25.26 -18.79 5.27
CA SER A 75 -26.28 -17.96 4.62
C SER A 75 -25.61 -16.76 3.98
N GLU A 76 -25.87 -16.52 2.69
CA GLU A 76 -25.31 -15.33 2.03
C GLU A 76 -25.97 -14.03 2.53
N GLY A 77 -27.22 -14.09 3.00
CA GLY A 77 -27.99 -12.89 3.38
C GLY A 77 -28.69 -12.24 2.19
N TYR A 78 -29.21 -11.02 2.37
CA TYR A 78 -29.97 -10.25 1.38
C TYR A 78 -29.33 -8.90 1.07
N GLY A 79 -29.71 -8.31 -0.08
CA GLY A 79 -29.19 -7.02 -0.53
C GLY A 79 -27.91 -7.11 -1.37
N PRO A 80 -27.25 -5.98 -1.64
CA PRO A 80 -25.97 -5.96 -2.36
C PRO A 80 -24.82 -6.45 -1.46
N PHE A 81 -23.73 -6.90 -2.09
CA PHE A 81 -22.49 -7.16 -1.36
C PHE A 81 -21.90 -5.83 -0.86
N PRO A 82 -21.32 -5.82 0.36
CA PRO A 82 -20.63 -4.64 0.87
C PRO A 82 -19.50 -4.18 -0.06
N GLU A 83 -19.54 -2.92 -0.45
CA GLU A 83 -18.49 -2.29 -1.25
C GLU A 83 -17.28 -1.92 -0.38
N HIS A 84 -16.15 -1.60 -1.02
CA HIS A 84 -15.00 -1.06 -0.30
C HIS A 84 -15.38 0.26 0.38
N LEU A 85 -14.95 0.43 1.63
CA LEU A 85 -15.32 1.54 2.52
C LEU A 85 -16.81 1.59 2.93
N ALA A 86 -17.56 0.51 2.74
CA ALA A 86 -18.87 0.35 3.37
C ALA A 86 -18.69 0.20 4.89
N GLU A 87 -19.63 0.77 5.66
CA GLU A 87 -19.71 0.54 7.09
C GLU A 87 -20.55 -0.72 7.34
N ILE A 88 -20.01 -1.66 8.10
CA ILE A 88 -20.64 -2.93 8.43
C ILE A 88 -20.78 -3.06 9.94
N CYS A 89 -21.95 -3.51 10.40
CA CYS A 89 -22.16 -3.89 11.79
C CYS A 89 -22.13 -5.42 11.84
N VAL A 90 -21.13 -5.97 12.52
CA VAL A 90 -20.91 -7.42 12.56
C VAL A 90 -20.76 -7.95 13.97
N HIS A 91 -21.41 -9.08 14.22
CA HIS A 91 -21.04 -9.94 15.32
C HIS A 91 -20.03 -10.97 14.84
N TRP A 92 -19.05 -11.24 15.67
CA TRP A 92 -18.11 -12.30 15.42
C TRP A 92 -17.78 -13.05 16.71
N LYS A 93 -17.39 -14.31 16.54
CA LYS A 93 -16.86 -15.14 17.60
C LYS A 93 -15.78 -16.07 17.10
N VAL A 94 -14.86 -16.40 18.01
CA VAL A 94 -13.71 -17.27 17.77
C VAL A 94 -13.90 -18.52 18.61
N VAL A 95 -13.92 -19.65 17.94
CA VAL A 95 -14.11 -20.97 18.52
C VAL A 95 -12.82 -21.77 18.35
N GLY A 96 -12.37 -22.39 19.44
CA GLY A 96 -11.19 -23.23 19.46
C GLY A 96 -11.43 -24.63 18.86
N PRO A 97 -10.39 -25.46 18.76
CA PRO A 97 -10.48 -26.80 18.18
C PRO A 97 -11.38 -27.76 18.98
N ASP A 98 -11.55 -27.51 20.27
CA ASP A 98 -12.43 -28.22 21.20
C ASP A 98 -13.88 -27.71 21.18
N ASN A 99 -14.23 -26.86 20.21
CA ASN A 99 -15.49 -26.13 20.16
C ASN A 99 -15.72 -25.21 21.37
N SER A 100 -14.67 -24.90 22.15
CA SER A 100 -14.75 -23.91 23.23
C SER A 100 -14.76 -22.50 22.64
N LEU A 101 -15.63 -21.65 23.18
CA LEU A 101 -15.65 -20.24 22.82
C LEU A 101 -14.40 -19.56 23.40
N LEU A 102 -13.52 -19.07 22.52
CA LEU A 102 -12.32 -18.34 22.90
C LEU A 102 -12.59 -16.85 23.05
N HIS A 103 -13.38 -16.29 22.14
CA HIS A 103 -13.76 -14.89 22.19
C HIS A 103 -15.04 -14.59 21.43
N SER A 104 -15.74 -13.53 21.80
CA SER A 104 -16.95 -13.08 21.12
C SER A 104 -17.13 -11.58 21.26
N SER A 105 -17.57 -10.93 20.18
CA SER A 105 -18.06 -9.55 20.20
C SER A 105 -19.25 -9.37 21.17
N ARG A 106 -20.03 -10.44 21.42
CA ARG A 106 -21.17 -10.47 22.34
C ARG A 106 -20.80 -10.69 23.80
N TYR A 107 -19.53 -10.84 24.14
CA TYR A 107 -19.17 -11.11 25.53
C TYR A 107 -19.54 -9.98 26.49
N THR A 108 -20.14 -10.40 27.60
CA THR A 108 -20.36 -9.62 28.81
C THR A 108 -19.94 -10.46 30.03
N LEU A 109 -19.55 -9.78 31.11
CA LEU A 109 -19.20 -10.43 32.38
C LEU A 109 -20.43 -10.42 33.28
N SER A 110 -20.89 -11.60 33.68
CA SER A 110 -21.93 -11.75 34.70
C SER A 110 -21.31 -12.15 36.04
N MET A 111 -21.63 -11.41 37.10
CA MET A 111 -21.27 -11.79 38.48
C MET A 111 -22.37 -12.70 39.04
N GLY A 112 -22.09 -14.00 39.15
CA GLY A 112 -23.00 -14.92 39.84
C GLY A 112 -22.83 -14.83 41.35
N ALA A 113 -23.94 -14.94 42.10
CA ALA A 113 -23.94 -14.82 43.57
C ALA A 113 -23.06 -15.88 44.28
N ASP A 114 -22.88 -17.07 43.68
CA ASP A 114 -22.19 -18.20 44.32
C ASP A 114 -20.99 -18.77 43.54
N ASN A 115 -20.63 -18.25 42.35
CA ASN A 115 -19.65 -18.91 41.46
C ASN A 115 -18.73 -17.97 40.66
N GLY A 116 -18.37 -16.81 41.21
CA GLY A 116 -17.38 -15.90 40.61
C GLY A 116 -17.82 -15.27 39.29
N MET A 117 -16.87 -14.65 38.57
CA MET A 117 -17.10 -14.05 37.25
C MET A 117 -17.25 -15.14 36.19
N SER A 118 -18.40 -15.20 35.53
CA SER A 118 -18.63 -16.02 34.33
C SER A 118 -18.80 -15.15 33.08
N GLN A 119 -18.27 -15.65 31.96
CA GLN A 119 -18.47 -15.03 30.64
C GLN A 119 -19.74 -15.58 30.01
N VAL A 120 -20.64 -14.69 29.59
CA VAL A 120 -21.89 -15.06 28.90
C VAL A 120 -21.99 -14.23 27.61
N GLU A 121 -22.53 -14.81 26.54
CA GLU A 121 -22.87 -14.05 25.33
C GLU A 121 -24.18 -13.30 25.56
N ASP A 122 -24.16 -11.98 25.40
CA ASP A 122 -25.34 -11.12 25.42
C ASP A 122 -25.85 -10.93 23.99
N GLU A 123 -26.98 -11.58 23.69
CA GLU A 123 -27.61 -11.54 22.37
C GLU A 123 -28.23 -10.17 22.05
N ASP A 124 -28.50 -9.35 23.06
CA ASP A 124 -29.07 -8.01 22.89
C ASP A 124 -27.98 -6.92 22.70
N LYS A 125 -26.71 -7.30 22.83
CA LYS A 125 -25.58 -6.36 22.66
C LYS A 125 -25.51 -5.91 21.19
N PRO A 126 -25.42 -4.61 20.90
CA PRO A 126 -25.35 -4.12 19.53
C PRO A 126 -24.06 -4.55 18.83
N ALA A 127 -24.15 -4.89 17.54
CA ALA A 127 -22.99 -5.24 16.75
C ALA A 127 -22.00 -4.06 16.62
N PRO A 128 -20.70 -4.27 16.90
CA PRO A 128 -19.68 -3.26 16.62
C PRO A 128 -19.62 -2.90 15.13
N SER A 129 -19.41 -1.62 14.83
CA SER A 129 -19.25 -1.14 13.47
C SER A 129 -17.79 -1.12 13.02
N TYR A 130 -17.56 -1.50 11.77
CA TYR A 130 -16.27 -1.49 11.11
C TYR A 130 -16.42 -0.90 9.71
N VAL A 131 -15.36 -0.28 9.18
CA VAL A 131 -15.32 0.18 7.79
C VAL A 131 -14.48 -0.79 6.97
N LEU A 132 -15.07 -1.37 5.93
CA LEU A 132 -14.40 -2.38 5.12
C LEU A 132 -13.20 -1.79 4.38
N GLY A 133 -12.01 -2.24 4.75
CA GLY A 133 -10.75 -1.78 4.18
C GLY A 133 -9.98 -0.79 5.06
N GLU A 134 -10.51 -0.39 6.22
CA GLU A 134 -9.84 0.49 7.18
C GLU A 134 -9.56 -0.23 8.49
N GLY A 135 -8.48 -1.03 8.53
CA GLY A 135 -8.09 -1.75 9.74
C GLY A 135 -9.12 -2.77 10.26
N ALA A 136 -10.18 -3.05 9.49
CA ALA A 136 -11.15 -4.08 9.83
C ALA A 136 -10.43 -5.44 9.91
N TRP A 137 -10.62 -6.12 11.04
CA TRP A 137 -9.95 -7.39 11.35
C TRP A 137 -10.02 -8.35 10.17
N GLU A 138 -8.89 -8.94 9.77
CA GLU A 138 -8.77 -9.68 8.51
C GLU A 138 -9.86 -10.76 8.32
N PRO A 139 -10.21 -11.58 9.32
CA PRO A 139 -11.30 -12.53 9.21
C PRO A 139 -12.66 -11.91 8.86
N ILE A 140 -12.96 -10.73 9.44
CA ILE A 140 -14.19 -9.97 9.14
C ILE A 140 -14.13 -9.48 7.70
N SER A 141 -13.03 -8.84 7.31
CA SER A 141 -12.82 -8.33 5.95
C SER A 141 -12.95 -9.43 4.89
N THR A 142 -12.41 -10.62 5.18
CA THR A 142 -12.43 -11.77 4.28
C THR A 142 -13.83 -12.39 4.15
N LEU A 143 -14.56 -12.55 5.27
CA LEU A 143 -15.92 -13.10 5.24
C LEU A 143 -16.94 -12.11 4.67
N CYS A 144 -16.88 -10.83 5.05
CA CYS A 144 -17.88 -9.84 4.65
C CYS A 144 -17.88 -9.53 3.14
N ARG A 145 -16.79 -9.83 2.42
CA ARG A 145 -16.77 -9.77 0.94
C ARG A 145 -17.69 -10.81 0.27
N SER A 146 -18.12 -11.82 1.02
CA SER A 146 -18.98 -12.91 0.51
C SER A 146 -20.25 -13.07 1.33
N LEU A 147 -20.52 -12.14 2.23
CA LEU A 147 -21.78 -12.02 2.97
C LEU A 147 -22.49 -10.74 2.53
N ARG A 148 -23.81 -10.78 2.65
CA ARG A 148 -24.72 -9.65 2.51
C ARG A 148 -25.42 -9.44 3.86
N GLN A 149 -26.30 -8.46 3.95
CA GLN A 149 -27.01 -8.17 5.18
C GLN A 149 -27.81 -9.39 5.67
N GLY A 150 -27.67 -9.74 6.95
CA GLY A 150 -28.20 -10.97 7.55
C GLY A 150 -27.42 -12.25 7.23
N GLY A 151 -26.26 -12.15 6.56
CA GLY A 151 -25.44 -13.30 6.17
C GLY A 151 -24.60 -13.84 7.32
N VAL A 152 -24.35 -15.15 7.30
CA VAL A 152 -23.52 -15.85 8.30
C VAL A 152 -22.47 -16.70 7.61
N GLY A 153 -21.22 -16.53 8.01
CA GLY A 153 -20.08 -17.26 7.47
C GLY A 153 -19.10 -17.71 8.56
N GLU A 154 -18.34 -18.74 8.25
CA GLU A 154 -17.25 -19.28 9.06
C GLU A 154 -15.94 -19.26 8.27
N LEU A 155 -14.88 -18.85 8.94
CA LEU A 155 -13.51 -18.93 8.46
C LEU A 155 -12.75 -19.84 9.41
N TRP A 156 -12.44 -21.04 8.94
CA TRP A 156 -11.51 -21.91 9.62
C TRP A 156 -10.09 -21.47 9.29
N MET A 157 -9.25 -21.39 10.30
CA MET A 157 -7.85 -20.97 10.18
C MET A 157 -6.97 -21.94 10.96
N ARG A 158 -5.83 -22.30 10.37
CA ARG A 158 -4.85 -23.16 11.05
C ARG A 158 -4.25 -22.49 12.29
N CYS A 159 -4.06 -21.17 12.28
CA CYS A 159 -3.49 -20.43 13.39
C CYS A 159 -4.47 -19.37 13.87
N LEU A 160 -4.51 -19.14 15.18
CA LEU A 160 -5.33 -18.08 15.77
C LEU A 160 -4.93 -16.71 15.19
N PRO A 161 -5.85 -15.97 14.55
CA PRO A 161 -5.58 -14.61 14.09
C PRO A 161 -5.24 -13.69 15.27
N ALA A 162 -4.36 -12.72 15.03
CA ALA A 162 -4.12 -11.65 16.00
C ALA A 162 -5.45 -10.94 16.27
N MET A 163 -5.90 -10.95 17.52
CA MET A 163 -7.19 -10.36 17.90
C MET A 163 -7.19 -8.86 17.56
N PRO A 164 -8.35 -8.29 17.19
CA PRO A 164 -8.43 -6.87 16.90
C PRO A 164 -7.93 -6.08 18.11
N VAL A 165 -6.91 -5.25 17.91
CA VAL A 165 -6.47 -4.29 18.93
C VAL A 165 -7.63 -3.32 19.07
N GLN A 166 -8.36 -3.40 20.19
CA GLN A 166 -9.35 -2.39 20.54
C GLN A 166 -8.58 -1.09 20.79
N GLU A 167 -8.38 -0.30 19.73
CA GLU A 167 -8.11 1.12 19.86
C GLU A 167 -9.29 1.68 20.66
N SER A 168 -8.98 2.20 21.84
CA SER A 168 -9.91 2.73 22.83
C SER A 168 -10.93 3.67 22.21
N LEU A 169 -12.07 3.13 21.78
CA LEU A 169 -13.22 3.87 21.25
C LEU A 169 -13.99 4.44 22.45
N GLY A 170 -13.34 5.32 23.23
CA GLY A 170 -13.90 6.35 24.12
C GLY A 170 -14.99 5.98 25.16
N ASN A 171 -15.55 4.79 25.15
CA ASN A 171 -16.72 4.40 25.93
C ASN A 171 -16.34 3.20 26.79
N GLY A 172 -16.52 3.31 28.10
CA GLY A 172 -16.09 2.35 29.13
C GLY A 172 -16.71 0.93 29.07
N MET A 173 -17.22 0.48 27.93
CA MET A 173 -17.66 -0.91 27.69
C MET A 173 -16.48 -1.90 27.51
N ASP A 174 -15.26 -1.40 27.32
CA ASP A 174 -14.09 -2.20 26.90
C ASP A 174 -13.39 -3.01 28.01
N ALA A 175 -13.66 -2.72 29.28
CA ALA A 175 -13.03 -3.46 30.39
C ALA A 175 -13.42 -4.95 30.39
N SER A 176 -14.64 -5.26 29.95
CA SER A 176 -15.18 -6.63 29.91
C SER A 176 -14.49 -7.51 28.87
N ALA A 177 -14.17 -6.96 27.69
CA ALA A 177 -13.47 -7.66 26.61
C ALA A 177 -12.00 -7.91 26.96
N GLN A 178 -11.33 -6.91 27.53
CA GLN A 178 -9.94 -7.02 28.00
C GLN A 178 -9.80 -8.05 29.14
N LEU A 179 -10.68 -8.00 30.14
CA LEU A 179 -10.72 -8.99 31.22
C LEU A 179 -11.03 -10.39 30.68
N SER A 180 -11.90 -10.51 29.67
CA SER A 180 -12.19 -11.80 29.04
C SER A 180 -10.97 -12.39 28.33
N MET A 181 -10.20 -11.56 27.61
CA MET A 181 -8.94 -11.99 26.99
C MET A 181 -7.90 -12.41 28.04
N MET A 182 -7.79 -11.69 29.15
CA MET A 182 -6.87 -12.04 30.24
C MET A 182 -7.27 -13.35 30.94
N LEU A 183 -8.55 -13.55 31.20
CA LEU A 183 -9.06 -14.78 31.80
C LEU A 183 -8.87 -15.99 30.88
N ASN A 184 -9.01 -15.82 29.56
CA ASN A 184 -8.80 -16.90 28.61
C ASN A 184 -7.30 -17.23 28.41
N LYS A 185 -6.42 -16.22 28.50
CA LYS A 185 -4.96 -16.43 28.59
C LYS A 185 -4.53 -17.10 29.91
N ALA A 186 -5.22 -16.84 31.02
CA ALA A 186 -4.90 -17.40 32.32
C ALA A 186 -5.43 -18.84 32.51
N LYS A 187 -6.63 -19.15 32.00
CA LYS A 187 -7.25 -20.49 32.09
C LYS A 187 -6.54 -21.55 31.25
N LYS A 188 -6.04 -21.16 30.08
CA LYS A 188 -5.25 -22.04 29.22
C LYS A 188 -3.79 -21.69 29.48
N GLY A 189 -3.13 -22.41 30.38
CA GLY A 189 -1.67 -22.34 30.60
C GLY A 189 -0.89 -22.84 29.38
N ALA A 190 -1.17 -22.26 28.23
CA ALA A 190 -1.06 -22.83 26.92
C ALA A 190 0.05 -22.13 26.16
N SER A 191 1.09 -22.89 25.82
CA SER A 191 1.97 -22.57 24.71
C SER A 191 1.15 -22.23 23.47
N GLN A 192 1.67 -21.31 22.64
CA GLN A 192 1.09 -20.90 21.36
C GLN A 192 0.67 -22.08 20.46
N ASP A 193 1.31 -23.24 20.63
CA ASP A 193 1.06 -24.50 19.91
C ASP A 193 -0.30 -25.17 20.19
N SER A 194 -0.99 -24.80 21.28
CA SER A 194 -2.32 -25.37 21.59
C SER A 194 -3.51 -24.58 20.99
N LEU A 195 -3.22 -23.52 20.23
CA LEU A 195 -4.19 -22.68 19.52
C LEU A 195 -4.16 -22.91 18.01
N GLU A 196 -3.73 -24.10 17.59
CA GLU A 196 -3.89 -24.57 16.22
C GLU A 196 -5.36 -24.94 15.96
N HIS A 197 -5.86 -24.60 14.77
CA HIS A 197 -7.21 -24.86 14.27
C HIS A 197 -8.32 -24.12 15.04
N CYS A 198 -8.59 -22.88 14.64
CA CYS A 198 -9.71 -22.09 15.14
C CYS A 198 -10.74 -21.81 14.05
N VAL A 199 -11.98 -21.58 14.45
CA VAL A 199 -13.07 -21.13 13.57
C VAL A 199 -13.51 -19.75 14.00
N VAL A 200 -13.42 -18.78 13.09
CA VAL A 200 -14.01 -17.46 13.25
C VAL A 200 -15.38 -17.46 12.56
N ARG A 201 -16.44 -17.30 13.33
CA ARG A 201 -17.80 -17.14 12.79
C ARG A 201 -18.17 -15.67 12.79
N VAL A 202 -18.67 -15.18 11.66
CA VAL A 202 -19.14 -13.80 11.47
C VAL A 202 -20.61 -13.82 11.07
N GLU A 203 -21.37 -12.94 11.70
CA GLU A 203 -22.76 -12.64 11.41
C GLU A 203 -22.85 -11.15 11.03
N LEU A 204 -23.26 -10.88 9.79
CA LEU A 204 -23.35 -9.54 9.23
C LEU A 204 -24.75 -8.98 9.45
N GLU A 205 -24.93 -8.18 10.51
CA GLU A 205 -26.24 -7.67 10.91
C GLU A 205 -26.73 -6.57 9.96
N LYS A 206 -25.87 -5.59 9.68
CA LYS A 206 -26.22 -4.39 8.91
C LYS A 206 -25.09 -3.99 7.97
N VAL A 207 -25.46 -3.56 6.75
CA VAL A 207 -24.55 -2.98 5.77
C VAL A 207 -25.02 -1.59 5.41
N VAL A 208 -24.13 -0.60 5.59
CA VAL A 208 -24.35 0.78 5.20
C VAL A 208 -23.43 1.09 4.02
N PRO A 209 -23.97 1.35 2.81
CA PRO A 209 -23.13 1.60 1.64
C PRO A 209 -22.28 2.86 1.85
N PRO A 210 -21.10 2.93 1.22
CA PRO A 210 -20.27 4.13 1.28
C PRO A 210 -21.06 5.34 0.80
N LEU A 211 -20.72 6.52 1.31
CA LEU A 211 -21.37 7.76 0.89
C LEU A 211 -21.13 7.96 -0.62
N ALA A 212 -22.20 8.10 -1.41
CA ALA A 212 -22.08 8.22 -2.87
C ALA A 212 -21.68 9.64 -3.33
N GLY A 213 -21.76 10.64 -2.44
CA GLY A 213 -21.42 12.03 -2.73
C GLY A 213 -22.65 12.94 -2.77
N PRO A 214 -22.61 14.06 -3.51
CA PRO A 214 -23.70 15.05 -3.54
C PRO A 214 -25.08 14.51 -3.96
N SER A 215 -25.13 13.36 -4.65
CA SER A 215 -26.38 12.68 -5.01
C SER A 215 -26.98 11.84 -3.89
N ASP A 216 -26.23 11.56 -2.81
CA ASP A 216 -26.68 10.77 -1.66
C ASP A 216 -27.47 11.64 -0.68
N ALA A 217 -28.60 11.14 -0.18
CA ALA A 217 -29.40 11.86 0.81
C ALA A 217 -28.68 12.08 2.15
N ARG A 218 -27.65 11.27 2.44
CA ARG A 218 -26.80 11.40 3.65
C ARG A 218 -25.69 12.44 3.50
N TRP A 219 -25.58 13.08 2.33
CA TRP A 219 -24.55 14.08 2.05
C TRP A 219 -24.79 15.35 2.87
N GLU A 220 -23.81 15.75 3.68
CA GLU A 220 -23.92 16.94 4.54
C GLU A 220 -23.36 18.21 3.87
N GLY A 221 -22.99 18.14 2.59
CA GLY A 221 -22.41 19.25 1.86
C GLY A 221 -20.87 19.23 1.87
N PRO A 222 -20.23 20.40 1.68
CA PRO A 222 -18.77 20.51 1.58
C PRO A 222 -18.01 20.01 2.82
N SER A 223 -18.65 19.99 4.00
CA SER A 223 -18.07 19.42 5.22
C SER A 223 -17.68 17.95 5.07
N SER A 224 -18.45 17.16 4.32
CA SER A 224 -18.15 15.75 4.06
C SER A 224 -16.85 15.56 3.28
N VAL A 225 -16.50 16.50 2.39
CA VAL A 225 -15.23 16.50 1.66
C VAL A 225 -14.05 16.66 2.62
N VAL A 226 -14.13 17.65 3.52
CA VAL A 226 -13.09 17.95 4.50
C VAL A 226 -12.91 16.78 5.47
N GLN A 227 -14.01 16.19 5.94
CA GLN A 227 -13.98 15.03 6.84
C GLN A 227 -13.32 13.81 6.18
N GLU A 228 -13.69 13.49 4.93
CA GLU A 228 -13.07 12.37 4.19
C GLU A 228 -11.58 12.59 3.95
N ARG A 229 -11.17 13.81 3.56
CA ARG A 229 -9.76 14.16 3.39
C ARG A 229 -8.99 14.05 4.71
N PHE A 230 -9.59 14.49 5.82
CA PHE A 230 -8.97 14.38 7.15
C PHE A 230 -8.82 12.94 7.60
N ARG A 231 -9.84 12.10 7.43
CA ARG A 231 -9.74 10.66 7.71
C ARG A 231 -8.68 9.98 6.85
N ALA A 232 -8.57 10.34 5.57
CA ALA A 232 -7.52 9.82 4.70
C ALA A 232 -6.12 10.18 5.21
N ALA A 233 -5.90 11.41 5.71
CA ALA A 233 -4.63 11.80 6.30
C ALA A 233 -4.29 10.99 7.56
N GLN A 234 -5.27 10.75 8.44
CA GLN A 234 -5.08 9.88 9.61
C GLN A 234 -4.71 8.45 9.21
N LEU A 235 -5.32 7.91 8.16
CA LEU A 235 -4.99 6.58 7.64
C LEU A 235 -3.56 6.53 7.08
N LEU A 236 -3.08 7.59 6.43
CA LEU A 236 -1.68 7.68 5.99
C LEU A 236 -0.72 7.69 7.18
N GLU A 237 -1.03 8.40 8.26
CA GLU A 237 -0.23 8.39 9.48
C GLU A 237 -0.17 7.00 10.13
N LYS A 238 -1.23 6.21 9.99
CA LYS A 238 -1.29 4.80 10.43
C LYS A 238 -0.62 3.82 9.47
N GLY A 239 -0.25 4.24 8.26
CA GLY A 239 0.33 3.39 7.21
C GLY A 239 -0.70 2.63 6.35
N ASP A 240 -1.99 2.94 6.47
CA ASP A 240 -3.06 2.32 5.68
C ASP A 240 -3.25 3.03 4.32
N GLU A 241 -2.23 2.96 3.47
CA GLU A 241 -2.17 3.70 2.19
C GLU A 241 -3.32 3.37 1.23
N ASN A 242 -3.73 2.10 1.14
CA ASN A 242 -4.80 1.70 0.23
C ASN A 242 -6.15 2.29 0.63
N ALA A 243 -6.43 2.33 1.94
CA ALA A 243 -7.67 2.89 2.48
C ALA A 243 -7.69 4.41 2.32
N ALA A 244 -6.56 5.06 2.61
CA ALA A 244 -6.38 6.49 2.36
C ALA A 244 -6.60 6.82 0.88
N LEU A 245 -5.95 6.08 -0.03
CA LEU A 245 -6.10 6.28 -1.48
C LEU A 245 -7.57 6.17 -1.93
N ALA A 246 -8.31 5.19 -1.42
CA ALA A 246 -9.73 5.03 -1.73
C ALA A 246 -10.57 6.23 -1.27
N ARG A 247 -10.33 6.75 -0.06
CA ARG A 247 -11.00 7.96 0.44
C ARG A 247 -10.62 9.21 -0.36
N LEU A 248 -9.34 9.39 -0.69
CA LEU A 248 -8.89 10.55 -1.47
C LEU A 248 -9.48 10.54 -2.88
N ARG A 249 -9.55 9.38 -3.54
CA ARG A 249 -10.20 9.25 -4.86
C ARG A 249 -11.68 9.62 -4.79
N ARG A 250 -12.36 9.28 -3.69
CA ARG A 250 -13.74 9.67 -3.45
C ARG A 250 -13.88 11.20 -3.36
N VAL A 251 -13.02 11.86 -2.59
CA VAL A 251 -12.96 13.33 -2.53
C VAL A 251 -12.76 13.93 -3.92
N ALA A 252 -11.78 13.44 -4.68
CA ALA A 252 -11.51 13.92 -6.04
C ALA A 252 -12.67 13.68 -7.03
N ALA A 253 -13.49 12.66 -6.80
CA ALA A 253 -14.69 12.36 -7.60
C ALA A 253 -15.91 13.22 -7.21
N TRP A 254 -16.00 13.64 -5.94
CA TRP A 254 -17.09 14.49 -5.46
C TRP A 254 -16.92 15.96 -5.84
N CYS A 255 -15.70 16.50 -5.76
CA CYS A 255 -15.46 17.92 -5.99
C CYS A 255 -15.98 18.45 -7.35
N PRO A 256 -15.86 17.71 -8.48
CA PRO A 256 -16.43 18.14 -9.77
C PRO A 256 -17.96 18.19 -9.83
N GLN A 257 -18.66 17.57 -8.88
CA GLN A 257 -20.13 17.52 -8.82
C GLN A 257 -20.73 18.66 -8.01
N LEU A 258 -19.91 19.43 -7.30
CA LEU A 258 -20.34 20.54 -6.45
C LEU A 258 -20.70 21.77 -7.28
N SER A 259 -21.57 22.63 -6.75
CA SER A 259 -21.79 23.96 -7.34
C SER A 259 -20.52 24.80 -7.29
N ALA A 260 -20.40 25.82 -8.15
CA ALA A 260 -19.19 26.66 -8.19
C ALA A 260 -18.86 27.32 -6.84
N SER A 261 -19.88 27.71 -6.06
CA SER A 261 -19.70 28.30 -4.73
C SER A 261 -19.16 27.29 -3.71
N GLU A 262 -19.65 26.06 -3.76
CA GLU A 262 -19.19 24.98 -2.87
C GLU A 262 -17.81 24.47 -3.27
N ALA A 263 -17.54 24.32 -4.57
CA ALA A 263 -16.23 23.93 -5.08
C ALA A 263 -15.14 24.94 -4.67
N ALA A 264 -15.46 26.23 -4.63
CA ALA A 264 -14.54 27.26 -4.15
C ALA A 264 -14.17 27.09 -2.67
N SER A 265 -15.12 26.68 -1.82
CA SER A 265 -14.87 26.54 -0.37
C SER A 265 -14.01 25.32 -0.01
N VAL A 266 -14.05 24.25 -0.82
CA VAL A 266 -13.23 23.03 -0.65
C VAL A 266 -12.11 22.91 -1.69
N SER A 267 -11.80 23.99 -2.40
CA SER A 267 -10.80 24.03 -3.47
C SER A 267 -9.44 23.55 -2.97
N ARG A 268 -9.05 23.97 -1.76
CA ARG A 268 -7.81 23.54 -1.12
C ARG A 268 -7.83 22.04 -0.79
N ASP A 269 -8.89 21.52 -0.17
CA ASP A 269 -9.01 20.10 0.16
C ASP A 269 -9.00 19.21 -1.09
N HIS A 270 -9.57 19.68 -2.20
CA HIS A 270 -9.49 19.00 -3.50
C HIS A 270 -8.05 18.91 -4.01
N GLY A 271 -7.30 20.03 -3.94
CA GLY A 271 -5.88 20.06 -4.29
C GLY A 271 -5.04 19.14 -3.40
N GLU A 272 -5.24 19.19 -2.08
CA GLU A 272 -4.57 18.32 -1.12
C GLU A 272 -4.90 16.84 -1.35
N ALA A 273 -6.16 16.52 -1.68
CA ALA A 273 -6.54 15.14 -1.99
C ALA A 273 -5.87 14.61 -3.26
N ARG A 274 -5.85 15.40 -4.33
CA ARG A 274 -5.15 15.02 -5.58
C ARG A 274 -3.63 14.90 -5.38
N SER A 275 -3.04 15.78 -4.57
CA SER A 275 -1.63 15.68 -4.21
C SER A 275 -1.35 14.39 -3.44
N GLY A 276 -2.21 14.04 -2.47
CA GLY A 276 -2.11 12.78 -1.73
C GLY A 276 -2.27 11.55 -2.61
N ILE A 277 -3.23 11.53 -3.56
CA ILE A 277 -3.38 10.44 -4.54
C ILE A 277 -2.08 10.26 -5.33
N GLY A 278 -1.59 11.35 -5.94
CA GLY A 278 -0.37 11.30 -6.73
C GLY A 278 0.83 10.86 -5.90
N TRP A 279 0.94 11.33 -4.65
CA TRP A 279 2.03 10.97 -3.75
C TRP A 279 2.06 9.47 -3.44
N ILE A 280 0.93 8.88 -3.04
CA ILE A 280 0.83 7.44 -2.75
C ILE A 280 1.22 6.63 -3.99
N LEU A 281 0.69 7.00 -5.15
CA LEU A 281 0.96 6.28 -6.41
C LEU A 281 2.43 6.40 -6.84
N ALA A 282 3.04 7.58 -6.73
CA ALA A 282 4.45 7.76 -7.02
C ALA A 282 5.35 7.00 -6.05
N CYS A 283 5.04 7.02 -4.75
CA CYS A 283 5.75 6.25 -3.72
C CYS A 283 5.65 4.75 -3.94
N ARG A 284 4.50 4.24 -4.40
CA ARG A 284 4.32 2.83 -4.74
C ARG A 284 5.07 2.43 -6.01
N ALA A 285 5.10 3.31 -7.01
CA ALA A 285 5.74 3.04 -8.30
C ALA A 285 7.28 3.06 -8.21
N ALA A 286 7.87 4.05 -7.53
CA ALA A 286 9.32 4.27 -7.46
C ALA A 286 10.14 2.99 -7.14
N PRO A 287 9.92 2.28 -6.01
CA PRO A 287 10.75 1.11 -5.68
C PRO A 287 10.59 -0.07 -6.66
N ILE A 288 9.47 -0.14 -7.38
CA ILE A 288 9.26 -1.16 -8.41
C ILE A 288 10.04 -0.82 -9.67
N LEU A 289 10.11 0.46 -10.03
CA LEU A 289 10.85 0.94 -11.21
C LEU A 289 12.37 0.94 -10.96
N ASP A 290 12.79 1.20 -9.73
CA ASP A 290 14.21 1.17 -9.32
C ASP A 290 14.74 -0.27 -9.18
N SER A 291 13.85 -1.24 -8.99
CA SER A 291 14.24 -2.63 -8.80
C SER A 291 14.61 -3.31 -10.12
N GLY A 292 15.84 -3.83 -10.19
CA GLY A 292 16.32 -4.58 -11.36
C GLY A 292 15.71 -5.98 -11.55
N SER A 293 14.85 -6.45 -10.63
CA SER A 293 14.36 -7.84 -10.60
C SER A 293 12.87 -7.98 -10.35
N VAL A 294 12.03 -7.29 -11.14
CA VAL A 294 10.56 -7.37 -11.04
C VAL A 294 9.93 -7.98 -12.30
N THR A 295 8.77 -8.62 -12.13
CA THR A 295 8.00 -9.19 -13.24
C THR A 295 7.46 -8.09 -14.17
N SER A 296 7.22 -8.43 -15.44
CA SER A 296 6.64 -7.50 -16.43
C SER A 296 5.32 -6.90 -15.97
N ASP A 297 4.50 -7.67 -15.28
CA ASP A 297 3.17 -7.26 -14.83
C ASP A 297 3.24 -6.20 -13.73
N LEU A 298 4.21 -6.32 -12.82
CA LEU A 298 4.44 -5.33 -11.77
C LEU A 298 5.01 -4.03 -12.35
N ILE A 299 5.89 -4.11 -13.36
CA ILE A 299 6.38 -2.93 -14.07
C ILE A 299 5.24 -2.22 -14.80
N ALA A 300 4.34 -2.97 -15.45
CA ALA A 300 3.17 -2.39 -16.11
C ALA A 300 2.24 -1.69 -15.12
N LEU A 301 2.05 -2.27 -13.93
CA LEU A 301 1.28 -1.65 -12.85
C LEU A 301 1.95 -0.37 -12.32
N ALA A 302 3.26 -0.38 -12.06
CA ALA A 302 4.00 0.78 -11.59
C ALA A 302 3.97 1.94 -12.61
N LYS A 303 4.09 1.63 -13.90
CA LYS A 303 3.95 2.63 -14.98
C LYS A 303 2.55 3.23 -15.03
N LYS A 304 1.51 2.42 -14.80
CA LYS A 304 0.12 2.90 -14.73
C LYS A 304 -0.07 3.84 -13.53
N ASP A 305 0.46 3.47 -12.37
CA ASP A 305 0.41 4.30 -11.16
C ASP A 305 1.12 5.63 -11.36
N LEU A 306 2.32 5.61 -11.94
CA LEU A 306 3.09 6.81 -12.21
C LEU A 306 2.41 7.72 -13.26
N ALA A 307 1.76 7.14 -14.27
CA ALA A 307 0.98 7.90 -15.24
C ALA A 307 -0.24 8.58 -14.60
N GLU A 308 -0.92 7.90 -13.66
CA GLU A 308 -2.02 8.51 -12.88
C GLU A 308 -1.48 9.62 -11.96
N ALA A 309 -0.35 9.40 -11.27
CA ALA A 309 0.32 10.42 -10.46
C ALA A 309 0.68 11.68 -11.28
N GLU A 310 1.22 11.48 -12.48
CA GLU A 310 1.55 12.55 -13.42
C GLU A 310 0.33 13.34 -13.88
N ALA A 311 -0.80 12.65 -14.12
CA ALA A 311 -2.07 13.32 -14.46
C ALA A 311 -2.57 14.20 -13.30
N HIS A 312 -2.45 13.73 -12.05
CA HIS A 312 -2.76 14.53 -10.87
C HIS A 312 -1.80 15.71 -10.71
N CYS A 313 -0.50 15.51 -10.92
CA CYS A 313 0.50 16.57 -10.85
C CYS A 313 0.27 17.69 -11.86
N LYS A 314 0.02 17.34 -13.14
CA LYS A 314 -0.32 18.32 -14.19
C LYS A 314 -1.57 19.12 -13.87
N TRP A 315 -2.61 18.44 -13.35
CA TRP A 315 -3.82 19.13 -12.93
C TRP A 315 -3.53 20.13 -11.79
N LEU A 316 -2.69 19.74 -10.83
CA LEU A 316 -2.30 20.60 -9.71
C LEU A 316 -1.45 21.79 -10.14
N GLU A 317 -0.52 21.63 -11.08
CA GLU A 317 0.28 22.75 -11.60
C GLU A 317 -0.58 23.82 -12.27
N VAL A 318 -1.69 23.42 -12.91
CA VAL A 318 -2.62 24.35 -13.56
C VAL A 318 -3.56 25.01 -12.54
N ASN A 319 -4.10 24.24 -11.59
CA ASN A 319 -5.18 24.71 -10.72
C ASN A 319 -4.70 25.19 -9.33
N HIS A 320 -3.56 24.67 -8.85
CA HIS A 320 -3.01 24.92 -7.51
C HIS A 320 -1.46 24.97 -7.53
N PRO A 321 -0.84 25.87 -8.30
CA PRO A 321 0.63 25.95 -8.41
C PRO A 321 1.33 26.29 -7.09
N ASP A 322 0.67 27.02 -6.21
CA ASP A 322 1.23 27.49 -4.93
C ASP A 322 1.13 26.45 -3.80
N LEU A 323 0.38 25.36 -4.02
CA LEU A 323 0.25 24.30 -3.03
C LEU A 323 1.57 23.54 -2.90
N ALA A 324 2.15 23.49 -1.69
CA ALA A 324 3.42 22.78 -1.45
C ALA A 324 3.37 21.30 -1.90
N GLY A 325 2.19 20.66 -1.78
CA GLY A 325 1.95 19.30 -2.25
C GLY A 325 2.10 19.11 -3.76
N THR A 326 1.91 20.16 -4.57
CA THR A 326 2.14 20.14 -6.03
C THR A 326 3.62 19.93 -6.34
N ARG A 327 4.48 20.74 -5.72
CA ARG A 327 5.94 20.71 -5.89
C ARG A 327 6.55 19.46 -5.28
N LEU A 328 6.07 19.05 -4.11
CA LEU A 328 6.43 17.79 -3.48
C LEU A 328 6.11 16.60 -4.42
N LEU A 329 4.92 16.53 -4.99
CA LEU A 329 4.56 15.47 -5.95
C LEU A 329 5.45 15.49 -7.19
N ARG A 330 5.68 16.66 -7.81
CA ARG A 330 6.55 16.79 -8.98
C ARG A 330 7.95 16.26 -8.70
N SER A 331 8.53 16.61 -7.54
CA SER A 331 9.84 16.09 -7.14
C SER A 331 9.87 14.56 -7.07
N LYS A 332 8.80 13.92 -6.55
CA LYS A 332 8.74 12.47 -6.44
C LYS A 332 8.65 11.78 -7.79
N ILE A 333 7.91 12.36 -8.73
CA ILE A 333 7.80 11.86 -10.09
C ILE A 333 9.13 11.98 -10.83
N LEU A 334 9.86 13.08 -10.68
CA LEU A 334 11.19 13.26 -11.27
C LEU A 334 12.18 12.19 -10.82
N LEU A 335 12.17 11.87 -9.51
CA LEU A 335 12.98 10.79 -8.97
C LEU A 335 12.56 9.43 -9.54
N ALA A 336 11.25 9.13 -9.57
CA ALA A 336 10.75 7.83 -10.02
C ALA A 336 10.92 7.57 -11.54
N LEU A 337 11.12 8.60 -12.35
CA LEU A 337 11.29 8.47 -13.80
C LEU A 337 12.74 8.32 -14.22
N ASP A 338 13.58 9.27 -13.79
CA ASP A 338 14.91 9.49 -14.37
C ASP A 338 16.00 9.68 -13.31
N ASP A 339 15.71 9.43 -12.03
CA ASP A 339 16.62 9.76 -10.93
C ASP A 339 17.10 11.23 -10.98
N ASP A 340 16.24 12.16 -11.42
CA ASP A 340 16.60 13.58 -11.54
C ASP A 340 16.58 14.25 -10.16
N PHE A 341 17.60 13.95 -9.36
CA PHE A 341 17.78 14.51 -8.03
C PHE A 341 17.98 16.04 -8.06
N ALA A 342 18.52 16.60 -9.15
CA ALA A 342 18.76 18.03 -9.27
C ALA A 342 17.44 18.79 -9.46
N GLY A 343 16.61 18.33 -10.42
CA GLY A 343 15.26 18.85 -10.61
C GLY A 343 14.38 18.63 -9.38
N ALA A 344 14.44 17.45 -8.76
CA ALA A 344 13.71 17.16 -7.53
C ALA A 344 14.10 18.10 -6.38
N HIS A 345 15.39 18.41 -6.23
CA HIS A 345 15.87 19.35 -5.21
C HIS A 345 15.34 20.77 -5.41
N GLU A 346 15.31 21.27 -6.64
CA GLU A 346 14.74 22.58 -6.95
C GLU A 346 13.25 22.64 -6.57
N GLN A 347 12.46 21.63 -6.98
CA GLN A 347 11.05 21.55 -6.62
C GLN A 347 10.83 21.49 -5.11
N LEU A 348 11.66 20.74 -4.38
CA LEU A 348 11.55 20.64 -2.91
C LEU A 348 11.93 21.94 -2.20
N LEU A 349 12.86 22.74 -2.74
CA LEU A 349 13.15 24.07 -2.20
C LEU A 349 11.96 25.01 -2.39
N GLU A 350 11.28 24.96 -3.53
CA GLU A 350 10.04 25.72 -3.74
C GLU A 350 8.93 25.25 -2.79
N ALA A 351 8.74 23.95 -2.63
CA ALA A 351 7.80 23.37 -1.67
C ALA A 351 8.08 23.86 -0.24
N GLN A 352 9.36 23.89 0.17
CA GLN A 352 9.77 24.35 1.50
C GLN A 352 9.52 25.84 1.71
N ARG A 353 9.67 26.67 0.66
CA ARG A 353 9.33 28.11 0.75
C ARG A 353 7.84 28.31 1.02
N SER A 354 6.98 27.51 0.39
CA SER A 354 5.52 27.60 0.58
C SER A 354 5.05 26.98 1.90
N ALA A 355 5.75 25.96 2.42
CA ALA A 355 5.38 25.28 3.66
C ALA A 355 6.64 24.90 4.48
N PRO A 356 7.24 25.86 5.21
CA PRO A 356 8.53 25.65 5.90
C PRO A 356 8.46 24.59 7.00
N ASP A 357 7.31 24.45 7.66
CA ASP A 357 7.11 23.52 8.78
C ASP A 357 6.65 22.12 8.34
N ASN A 358 6.52 21.87 7.03
CA ASN A 358 6.08 20.58 6.52
C ASN A 358 7.19 19.52 6.68
N LYS A 359 6.99 18.60 7.64
CA LYS A 359 7.95 17.52 7.96
C LYS A 359 8.27 16.65 6.75
N THR A 360 7.27 16.28 5.95
CA THR A 360 7.47 15.44 4.75
C THR A 360 8.38 16.13 3.73
N VAL A 361 8.17 17.43 3.49
CA VAL A 361 9.04 18.22 2.59
C VAL A 361 10.46 18.28 3.12
N GLN A 362 10.64 18.52 4.43
CA GLN A 362 11.97 18.57 5.05
C GLN A 362 12.70 17.23 4.98
N GLU A 363 12.00 16.12 5.21
CA GLU A 363 12.55 14.77 5.15
C GLU A 363 12.96 14.38 3.74
N GLU A 364 12.11 14.61 2.74
CA GLU A 364 12.44 14.31 1.34
C GLU A 364 13.57 15.21 0.83
N LEU A 365 13.59 16.50 1.19
CA LEU A 365 14.70 17.40 0.84
C LEU A 365 16.02 16.92 1.46
N ARG A 366 15.99 16.39 2.69
CA ARG A 366 17.18 15.79 3.31
C ARG A 366 17.64 14.56 2.54
N LYS A 367 16.73 13.66 2.16
CA LYS A 367 17.07 12.45 1.36
C LYS A 367 17.69 12.83 0.01
N VAL A 368 17.05 13.74 -0.73
CA VAL A 368 17.54 14.20 -2.04
C VAL A 368 18.90 14.89 -1.91
N LYS A 369 19.13 15.70 -0.87
CA LYS A 369 20.46 16.31 -0.62
C LYS A 369 21.55 15.27 -0.38
N ILE A 370 21.24 14.17 0.30
CA ILE A 370 22.19 13.08 0.54
C ILE A 370 22.54 12.40 -0.80
N GLU A 371 21.53 12.05 -1.61
CA GLU A 371 21.76 11.41 -2.90
C GLU A 371 22.47 12.33 -3.90
N LEU A 372 22.15 13.63 -3.93
CA LEU A 372 22.90 14.62 -4.73
C LEU A 372 24.38 14.67 -4.34
N ARG A 373 24.70 14.62 -3.04
CA ARG A 373 26.09 14.59 -2.59
C ARG A 373 26.80 13.31 -3.05
N LYS A 374 26.14 12.15 -2.95
CA LYS A 374 26.69 10.88 -3.44
C LYS A 374 26.95 10.93 -4.95
N LEU A 375 26.03 11.48 -5.74
CA LEU A 375 26.21 11.64 -7.18
C LEU A 375 27.35 12.60 -7.51
N GLN A 376 27.44 13.74 -6.83
CA GLN A 376 28.56 14.67 -6.97
C GLN A 376 29.89 14.01 -6.60
N GLU A 377 29.91 13.21 -5.54
CA GLU A 377 31.08 12.46 -5.13
C GLU A 377 31.48 11.40 -6.17
N LEU A 378 30.53 10.63 -6.71
CA LEU A 378 30.79 9.66 -7.78
C LEU A 378 31.31 10.34 -9.05
N GLN A 379 30.75 11.49 -9.44
CA GLN A 379 31.25 12.29 -10.56
C GLN A 379 32.66 12.82 -10.30
N SER A 380 32.91 13.32 -9.08
CA SER A 380 34.24 13.80 -8.68
C SER A 380 35.27 12.66 -8.71
N ARG A 381 34.88 11.47 -8.24
CA ARG A 381 35.72 10.27 -8.28
C ARG A 381 36.04 9.85 -9.70
N ALA A 382 35.03 9.73 -10.56
CA ALA A 382 35.23 9.39 -11.97
C ALA A 382 36.17 10.41 -12.65
N LYS A 383 36.02 11.71 -12.35
CA LYS A 383 36.92 12.74 -12.89
C LYS A 383 38.34 12.62 -12.36
N VAL A 384 38.52 12.33 -11.08
CA VAL A 384 39.85 12.11 -10.49
C VAL A 384 40.50 10.86 -11.07
N GLU A 385 39.76 9.78 -11.30
CA GLU A 385 40.25 8.58 -11.98
C GLU A 385 40.67 8.88 -13.43
N GLU A 386 39.88 9.65 -14.16
CA GLU A 386 40.20 10.11 -15.53
C GLU A 386 41.50 10.92 -15.53
N ILE A 387 41.66 11.87 -14.59
CA ILE A 387 42.86 12.70 -14.46
C ILE A 387 44.07 11.83 -14.10
N ARG A 388 43.92 10.90 -13.14
CA ARG A 388 44.97 9.96 -12.74
C ARG A 388 45.48 9.16 -13.93
N ASP A 389 44.57 8.55 -14.67
CA ASP A 389 44.91 7.69 -15.81
C ASP A 389 45.43 8.52 -16.98
N GLY A 390 44.95 9.77 -17.12
CA GLY A 390 45.51 10.78 -18.02
C GLY A 390 46.96 11.11 -17.68
N LEU A 391 47.28 11.38 -16.41
CA LEU A 391 48.64 11.71 -15.95
C LEU A 391 49.59 10.52 -16.20
N LYS A 392 49.14 9.30 -15.87
CA LYS A 392 49.92 8.09 -16.10
C LYS A 392 50.24 7.88 -17.59
N ARG A 393 49.25 8.09 -18.48
CA ARG A 393 49.45 8.01 -19.94
C ARG A 393 50.34 9.12 -20.48
N ALA A 394 50.10 10.37 -20.08
CA ALA A 394 50.89 11.52 -20.51
C ALA A 394 52.38 11.35 -20.18
N ARG A 395 52.72 10.73 -19.05
CA ARG A 395 54.11 10.40 -18.70
C ARG A 395 54.71 9.26 -19.51
N ALA A 396 53.91 8.31 -19.97
CA ALA A 396 54.40 7.14 -20.71
C ALA A 396 54.61 7.44 -22.20
N GLU A 397 53.83 8.36 -22.76
CA GLU A 397 53.71 8.56 -24.22
C GLU A 397 54.16 9.98 -24.64
N GLY A 398 54.58 10.13 -25.90
CA GLY A 398 54.88 11.43 -26.52
C GLY A 398 56.31 11.97 -26.33
N SER A 399 56.61 13.04 -27.08
CA SER A 399 57.85 13.81 -26.94
C SER A 399 57.80 14.69 -25.68
N GLU A 400 58.97 15.09 -25.17
CA GLU A 400 59.13 15.80 -23.90
C GLU A 400 58.24 17.06 -23.78
N ALA A 401 58.21 17.91 -24.81
CA ALA A 401 57.37 19.11 -24.84
C ALA A 401 55.86 18.82 -24.88
N VAL A 402 55.45 17.72 -25.52
CA VAL A 402 54.02 17.32 -25.59
C VAL A 402 53.58 16.73 -24.24
N ARG A 403 54.46 15.95 -23.61
CA ARG A 403 54.27 15.38 -22.27
C ARG A 403 54.09 16.47 -21.22
N GLU A 404 55.00 17.45 -21.19
CA GLU A 404 54.97 18.51 -20.19
C GLU A 404 53.67 19.33 -20.27
N LYS A 405 53.25 19.71 -21.49
CA LYS A 405 51.98 20.42 -21.69
C LYS A 405 50.78 19.59 -21.24
N ALA A 406 50.70 18.31 -21.63
CA ALA A 406 49.59 17.44 -21.26
C ALA A 406 49.50 17.23 -19.74
N VAL A 407 50.64 17.10 -19.05
CA VAL A 407 50.69 17.01 -17.58
C VAL A 407 50.21 18.30 -16.94
N LEU A 408 50.68 19.47 -17.40
CA LEU A 408 50.26 20.77 -16.85
C LEU A 408 48.75 21.00 -17.01
N ASP A 409 48.17 20.65 -18.16
CA ASP A 409 46.74 20.79 -18.40
C ASP A 409 45.91 19.90 -17.45
N LEU A 410 46.36 18.68 -17.18
CA LEU A 410 45.71 17.75 -16.24
C LEU A 410 45.88 18.19 -14.77
N LEU A 411 47.03 18.74 -14.40
CA LEU A 411 47.25 19.28 -13.06
C LEU A 411 46.34 20.50 -12.79
N ARG A 412 46.16 21.39 -13.77
CA ARG A 412 45.21 22.50 -13.67
C ARG A 412 43.76 22.01 -13.56
N GLN A 413 43.39 20.93 -14.25
CA GLN A 413 42.08 20.30 -14.07
C GLN A 413 41.91 19.72 -12.65
N MET A 414 42.96 19.09 -12.11
CA MET A 414 42.94 18.56 -10.74
C MET A 414 42.83 19.67 -9.70
N GLU A 415 43.52 20.79 -9.92
CA GLU A 415 43.40 21.98 -9.09
C GLU A 415 41.96 22.51 -9.08
N GLY A 416 41.24 22.50 -10.20
CA GLY A 416 39.82 22.89 -10.26
C GLY A 416 38.84 21.86 -9.66
N THR A 417 39.25 20.61 -9.46
CA THR A 417 38.37 19.52 -9.06
C THR A 417 38.30 19.38 -7.54
N ARG A 418 37.10 19.54 -6.95
CA ARG A 418 36.85 19.20 -5.54
C ARG A 418 36.67 17.70 -5.40
N CYS A 419 37.35 17.07 -4.45
CA CYS A 419 37.21 15.65 -4.17
C CYS A 419 37.26 15.38 -2.66
N SER A 420 36.62 14.30 -2.22
CA SER A 420 36.65 13.86 -0.83
C SER A 420 37.96 13.13 -0.50
N TRP A 421 38.31 13.04 0.79
CA TRP A 421 39.42 12.21 1.24
C TRP A 421 39.31 10.76 0.79
N GLU A 422 38.10 10.20 0.85
CA GLU A 422 37.78 8.84 0.40
C GLU A 422 38.11 8.68 -1.08
N THR A 423 37.67 9.63 -1.92
CA THR A 423 38.01 9.67 -3.35
C THR A 423 39.53 9.67 -3.58
N ILE A 424 40.28 10.47 -2.84
CA ILE A 424 41.75 10.56 -2.98
C ILE A 424 42.41 9.21 -2.64
N MET A 425 41.95 8.56 -1.57
CA MET A 425 42.49 7.29 -1.10
C MET A 425 42.18 6.14 -2.05
N GLU A 426 40.95 6.04 -2.53
CA GLU A 426 40.51 4.98 -3.44
C GLU A 426 41.16 5.10 -4.82
N THR A 427 41.21 6.32 -5.35
CA THR A 427 41.80 6.57 -6.67
C THR A 427 43.32 6.48 -6.66
N ARG A 428 43.97 6.66 -5.51
CA ARG A 428 45.44 6.76 -5.35
C ARG A 428 46.07 7.89 -6.18
N ILE A 429 45.31 8.94 -6.48
CA ILE A 429 45.80 10.11 -7.24
C ILE A 429 47.06 10.74 -6.61
N GLY A 430 47.19 10.70 -5.28
CA GLY A 430 48.37 11.21 -4.57
C GLY A 430 49.69 10.50 -4.93
N VAL A 431 49.65 9.23 -5.32
CA VAL A 431 50.85 8.50 -5.81
C VAL A 431 51.26 9.08 -7.17
N GLU A 432 50.29 9.28 -8.05
CA GLU A 432 50.55 9.81 -9.38
C GLU A 432 51.03 11.26 -9.36
N LEU A 433 50.49 12.08 -8.46
CA LEU A 433 50.98 13.45 -8.23
C LEU A 433 52.44 13.47 -7.76
N LYS A 434 52.84 12.57 -6.85
CA LYS A 434 54.24 12.42 -6.42
C LYS A 434 55.15 11.98 -7.57
N CYS A 435 54.71 11.00 -8.37
CA CYS A 435 55.49 10.59 -9.53
C CYS A 435 55.64 11.74 -10.55
N CYS A 436 54.61 12.57 -10.75
CA CYS A 436 54.71 13.77 -11.61
C CYS A 436 55.66 14.83 -11.01
N GLN A 437 55.65 15.00 -9.68
CA GLN A 437 56.55 15.90 -8.97
C GLN A 437 58.04 15.55 -9.18
N GLU A 438 58.35 14.25 -9.28
CA GLU A 438 59.72 13.74 -9.46
C GLU A 438 60.20 13.75 -10.92
N SER A 439 59.28 13.72 -11.90
CA SER A 439 59.59 13.43 -13.31
C SER A 439 59.27 14.55 -14.30
N CYS A 440 58.68 15.66 -13.85
CA CYS A 440 58.25 16.77 -14.71
C CYS A 440 58.99 18.08 -14.39
N GLY A 441 58.82 19.10 -15.25
CA GLY A 441 59.43 20.42 -15.09
C GLY A 441 59.03 21.16 -13.80
N GLU A 442 59.77 22.22 -13.47
CA GLU A 442 59.60 22.99 -12.22
C GLU A 442 58.16 23.56 -12.03
N GLU A 443 57.46 23.92 -13.11
CA GLU A 443 56.08 24.40 -13.04
C GLU A 443 55.11 23.29 -12.60
N ALA A 444 55.25 22.08 -13.17
CA ALA A 444 54.43 20.92 -12.80
C ALA A 444 54.70 20.50 -11.36
N LYS A 445 55.97 20.54 -10.93
CA LYS A 445 56.38 20.26 -9.56
C LYS A 445 55.75 21.21 -8.54
N ARG A 446 55.69 22.51 -8.85
CA ARG A 446 55.01 23.51 -8.02
C ARG A 446 53.52 23.19 -7.87
N LEU A 447 52.83 22.95 -8.99
CA LEU A 447 51.38 22.61 -8.98
C LEU A 447 51.11 21.32 -8.20
N CYS A 448 51.94 20.28 -8.37
CA CYS A 448 51.82 19.04 -7.59
C CYS A 448 51.93 19.31 -6.08
N LEU A 449 52.86 20.16 -5.65
CA LEU A 449 53.02 20.51 -4.23
C LEU A 449 51.82 21.28 -3.68
N GLU A 450 51.29 22.23 -4.44
CA GLU A 450 50.09 23.01 -4.08
C GLU A 450 48.87 22.09 -3.94
N ILE A 451 48.64 21.21 -4.92
CA ILE A 451 47.53 20.25 -4.90
C ILE A 451 47.71 19.28 -3.74
N LEU A 452 48.89 18.66 -3.57
CA LEU A 452 49.15 17.73 -2.46
C LEU A 452 49.00 18.41 -1.09
N GLY A 453 49.41 19.68 -0.96
CA GLY A 453 49.20 20.49 0.24
C GLY A 453 47.71 20.65 0.56
N ARG A 454 46.92 21.07 -0.43
CA ARG A 454 45.47 21.21 -0.29
C ARG A 454 44.79 19.90 0.10
N LEU A 455 45.08 18.82 -0.63
CA LEU A 455 44.50 17.50 -0.36
C LEU A 455 44.86 17.00 1.06
N LYS A 456 46.06 17.32 1.54
CA LYS A 456 46.49 17.00 2.91
C LYS A 456 45.72 17.81 3.95
N ASP A 457 45.46 19.09 3.71
CA ASP A 457 44.70 19.91 4.65
C ASP A 457 43.21 19.53 4.67
N GLU A 458 42.60 19.30 3.50
CA GLU A 458 41.24 18.75 3.38
C GLU A 458 41.11 17.38 4.07
N SER A 459 42.15 16.53 4.00
CA SER A 459 42.17 15.25 4.72
C SER A 459 42.13 15.40 6.24
N LYS A 460 42.73 16.46 6.80
CA LYS A 460 42.72 16.68 8.25
C LYS A 460 41.35 17.16 8.72
N GLU A 461 40.68 17.98 7.92
CA GLU A 461 39.33 18.50 8.21
C GLU A 461 38.26 17.41 8.11
N GLN A 462 38.43 16.45 7.20
CA GLN A 462 37.44 15.38 6.96
C GLN A 462 37.68 14.10 7.77
N ARG A 463 38.73 14.02 8.59
CA ARG A 463 38.98 12.84 9.45
C ARG A 463 37.86 12.69 10.48
N PRO A 464 37.26 11.50 10.62
CA PRO A 464 36.34 11.21 11.71
C PRO A 464 37.04 11.44 13.06
N MET A 465 36.43 12.21 13.98
CA MET A 465 36.99 12.58 15.31
C MET A 465 37.22 11.40 16.29
N TRP A 466 37.22 10.15 15.82
CA TRP A 466 37.36 8.96 16.65
C TRP A 466 38.83 8.52 16.79
N GLU A 467 39.75 9.18 16.07
CA GLU A 467 41.22 9.00 16.18
C GLU A 467 41.89 10.07 17.08
N ALA A 468 41.13 10.84 17.86
CA ALA A 468 41.66 11.86 18.79
C ALA A 468 41.73 11.35 20.23
#